data_AF-A0AAV1V5G1-F1
#
_entry.id   AF-A0AAV1V5G1-F1
#
_cell.length_a   1.000
_cell.length_b   1.000
_cell.length_c   1.000
_cell.angle_alpha   90.00
_cell.angle_beta   90.00
_cell.angle_gamma   90.00
#
_symmetry.space_group_name_H-M   'P 1'
#
loop_
_entity.id
_entity.type
_entity.pdbx_description
1 polymer ?
#
loop_
_entity_poly.entity_id
_entity_poly.type
_entity_poly.pdbx_seq_one_letter_code
_entity_poly.pdbx_strand_id
1 'polypeptide(L)'
;MTASSTSTPEETSIATTRTMRVPIMTFIAGIGDNVRMKFAASNSPAGELYRSGKLELVDIPLPQLVGNKQNPLHGHNMKDPGEPRWNLTSKQQKTVEEAEVVMMDSNSGGPVFLAPKENLPKDKQHILSNVKWVQATYVGVETYLNLLPKEGSR
;
A
#
# COMPACT_ATOMS: atom_id res chain seq x y z
N MET A 1 -34.44 45.78 34.43
CA MET A 1 -34.05 44.38 34.69
C MET A 1 -34.00 43.67 33.34
N THR A 2 -32.80 43.50 32.81
CA THR A 2 -32.53 42.86 31.51
C THR A 2 -32.37 41.36 31.72
N ALA A 3 -33.20 40.55 31.08
CA ALA A 3 -33.07 39.10 31.07
C ALA A 3 -32.13 38.69 29.91
N SER A 4 -30.97 38.14 30.27
CA SER A 4 -29.97 37.63 29.33
C SER A 4 -30.33 36.23 28.85
N SER A 5 -30.35 36.07 27.53
CA SER A 5 -30.47 34.81 26.81
C SER A 5 -29.34 33.85 27.20
N THR A 6 -29.68 32.60 27.56
CA THR A 6 -28.70 31.51 27.71
C THR A 6 -28.77 30.64 26.47
N SER A 7 -27.80 30.79 25.58
CA SER A 7 -27.56 29.85 24.48
C SER A 7 -26.57 28.78 24.95
N THR A 8 -27.03 27.54 24.97
CA THR A 8 -26.21 26.34 25.19
C THR A 8 -25.12 26.27 24.12
N PRO A 9 -23.84 25.97 24.43
CA PRO A 9 -22.83 25.75 23.41
C PRO A 9 -23.15 24.44 22.68
N GLU A 10 -23.27 24.51 21.35
CA GLU A 10 -23.27 23.33 20.48
C GLU A 10 -22.04 22.48 20.78
N GLU A 11 -22.30 21.24 21.15
CA GLU A 11 -21.29 20.21 21.35
C GLU A 11 -20.65 19.92 19.98
N THR A 12 -19.51 20.56 19.73
CA THR A 12 -18.72 20.32 18.51
C THR A 12 -18.29 18.86 18.52
N SER A 13 -19.04 18.02 17.80
CA SER A 13 -18.63 16.66 17.45
C SER A 13 -17.24 16.74 16.84
N ILE A 14 -16.23 16.36 17.62
CA ILE A 14 -14.86 16.20 17.12
C ILE A 14 -14.94 15.02 16.16
N ALA A 15 -15.19 15.32 14.89
CA ALA A 15 -14.98 14.36 13.82
C ALA A 15 -13.53 13.92 13.93
N THR A 16 -13.30 12.71 14.44
CA THR A 16 -11.98 12.10 14.48
C THR A 16 -11.50 12.05 13.03
N THR A 17 -10.69 13.02 12.62
CA THR A 17 -10.07 13.03 11.30
C THR A 17 -9.22 11.78 11.20
N ARG A 18 -9.73 10.79 10.48
CA ARG A 18 -9.08 9.51 10.27
C ARG A 18 -7.78 9.78 9.50
N THR A 19 -6.64 9.44 10.10
CA THR A 19 -5.35 9.47 9.40
C THR A 19 -5.42 8.58 8.17
N MET A 20 -5.18 9.16 7.00
CA MET A 20 -5.02 8.42 5.76
C MET A 20 -3.71 7.64 5.82
N ARG A 21 -3.77 6.32 5.63
CA ARG A 21 -2.58 5.46 5.61
C ARG A 21 -2.31 5.00 4.19
N VAL A 22 -1.07 5.19 3.76
CA VAL A 22 -0.59 4.72 2.46
C VAL A 22 0.45 3.65 2.73
N PRO A 23 0.13 2.37 2.45
CA PRO A 23 1.09 1.29 2.55
C PRO A 23 2.21 1.44 1.51
N ILE A 24 3.45 1.18 1.92
CA ILE A 24 4.62 1.05 1.07
C ILE A 24 5.07 -0.41 1.10
N MET A 25 5.00 -1.06 -0.05
CA MET A 25 5.32 -2.47 -0.26
C MET A 25 6.41 -2.58 -1.31
N THR A 26 7.67 -2.57 -0.86
CA THR A 26 8.83 -2.57 -1.76
C THR A 26 9.98 -3.46 -1.28
N PHE A 27 10.68 -4.10 -2.20
CA PHE A 27 11.95 -4.81 -1.97
C PHE A 27 13.15 -3.87 -2.13
N ILE A 28 12.95 -2.63 -2.58
CA ILE A 28 14.01 -1.65 -2.79
C ILE A 28 14.31 -0.96 -1.45
N ALA A 29 15.49 -1.24 -0.90
CA ALA A 29 15.94 -0.60 0.32
C ALA A 29 15.98 0.94 0.17
N GLY A 30 15.53 1.65 1.20
CA GLY A 30 15.56 3.12 1.26
C GLY A 30 14.46 3.85 0.49
N ILE A 31 13.60 3.15 -0.27
CA ILE A 31 12.47 3.81 -0.95
C ILE A 31 11.49 4.43 0.06
N GLY A 32 11.12 3.71 1.12
CA GLY A 32 10.24 4.25 2.17
C GLY A 32 10.78 5.55 2.78
N ASP A 33 12.07 5.58 3.11
CA ASP A 33 12.74 6.76 3.68
C ASP A 33 12.80 7.92 2.69
N ASN A 34 13.12 7.64 1.42
CA ASN A 34 13.13 8.65 0.37
C ASN A 34 11.75 9.28 0.17
N VAL A 35 10.69 8.49 0.15
CA VAL A 35 9.32 9.01 0.03
C VAL A 35 8.98 9.89 1.23
N ARG A 36 9.26 9.43 2.46
CA ARG A 36 9.04 10.23 3.67
C ARG A 36 9.78 11.56 3.62
N MET A 37 11.05 11.56 3.20
CA MET A 37 11.84 12.78 3.03
C MET A 37 11.21 13.73 2.00
N LYS A 38 10.74 13.20 0.86
CA LYS A 38 10.07 14.01 -0.18
C LYS A 38 8.76 14.61 0.31
N PHE A 39 7.94 13.85 1.04
CA PHE A 39 6.70 14.36 1.62
C PHE A 39 6.97 15.43 2.68
N ALA A 40 7.95 15.20 3.57
CA ALA A 40 8.35 16.17 4.58
C ALA A 40 8.77 17.52 3.97
N ALA A 41 9.52 17.49 2.86
CA ALA A 41 10.02 18.66 2.15
C ALA A 41 9.03 19.28 1.14
N SER A 42 7.87 18.65 0.88
CA SER A 42 6.96 19.08 -0.18
C SER A 42 6.02 20.20 0.25
N ASN A 43 5.87 21.24 -0.57
CA ASN A 43 4.86 22.29 -0.38
C ASN A 43 3.48 21.93 -0.98
N SER A 44 3.30 20.67 -1.40
CA SER A 44 2.00 20.20 -1.92
C SER A 44 0.99 19.93 -0.80
N PRO A 45 -0.32 19.84 -1.11
CA PRO A 45 -1.34 19.41 -0.14
C PRO A 45 -1.01 18.06 0.52
N ALA A 46 -0.41 17.12 -0.21
CA ALA A 46 -0.01 15.82 0.33
C ALA A 46 1.13 15.96 1.36
N GLY A 47 2.08 16.87 1.12
CA GLY A 47 3.14 17.20 2.08
C GLY A 47 2.60 17.85 3.35
N GLU A 48 1.60 18.73 3.24
CA GLU A 48 0.92 19.32 4.40
C GLU A 48 0.16 18.27 5.22
N LEU A 49 -0.57 17.36 4.57
CA LEU A 49 -1.24 16.25 5.25
C LEU A 49 -0.25 15.36 6.01
N TYR A 50 0.91 15.07 5.41
CA TYR A 50 1.96 14.30 6.05
C TYR A 50 2.55 15.02 7.27
N ARG A 51 2.94 16.29 7.13
CA ARG A 51 3.50 17.08 8.24
C ARG A 51 2.50 17.33 9.38
N SER A 52 1.19 17.35 9.07
CA SER A 52 0.12 17.50 10.08
C SER A 52 -0.32 16.17 10.72
N GLY A 53 0.28 15.04 10.36
CA GLY A 53 -0.08 13.71 10.89
C GLY A 53 -1.41 13.16 10.37
N LYS A 54 -2.00 13.80 9.34
CA LYS A 54 -3.22 13.36 8.67
C LYS A 54 -2.96 12.35 7.55
N LEU A 55 -1.71 12.22 7.12
CA LEU A 55 -1.23 11.18 6.20
C LEU A 55 -0.04 10.45 6.84
N GLU A 56 -0.10 9.12 6.86
CA GLU A 56 0.94 8.24 7.38
C GLU A 56 1.40 7.27 6.29
N LEU A 57 2.72 7.22 6.06
CA LEU A 57 3.36 6.28 5.15
C LEU A 57 3.82 5.05 5.96
N VAL A 58 3.26 3.87 5.68
CA VAL A 58 3.46 2.67 6.51
C VAL A 58 4.18 1.60 5.71
N ASP A 59 5.34 1.15 6.18
CA ASP A 59 6.03 0.02 5.55
C ASP A 59 5.31 -1.29 5.85
N ILE A 60 4.97 -2.02 4.79
CA ILE A 60 4.33 -3.32 4.84
C ILE A 60 5.28 -4.35 4.22
N PRO A 61 5.54 -5.48 4.89
CA PRO A 61 6.36 -6.52 4.31
C PRO A 61 5.69 -7.04 3.04
N LEU A 62 6.48 -7.41 2.04
CA LEU A 62 5.93 -7.99 0.81
C LEU A 62 5.28 -9.36 1.11
N PRO A 63 4.24 -9.74 0.34
CA PRO A 63 3.85 -11.15 0.29
C PRO A 63 5.04 -11.98 -0.21
N GLN A 64 5.01 -13.29 0.01
CA GLN A 64 5.91 -14.27 -0.58
C GLN A 64 5.09 -15.07 -1.59
N LEU A 65 5.38 -14.92 -2.88
CA LEU A 65 4.72 -15.65 -3.95
C LEU A 65 5.40 -16.99 -4.20
N VAL A 66 4.61 -17.95 -4.70
CA VAL A 66 5.11 -19.23 -5.17
C VAL A 66 6.19 -19.02 -6.25
N GLY A 67 7.29 -19.76 -6.14
CA GLY A 67 8.41 -19.69 -7.07
C GLY A 67 9.22 -18.38 -6.99
N ASN A 68 9.07 -17.58 -5.92
CA ASN A 68 9.88 -16.40 -5.61
C ASN A 68 9.92 -15.31 -6.69
N LYS A 69 8.81 -15.15 -7.44
CA LYS A 69 8.73 -14.27 -8.61
C LYS A 69 8.85 -12.76 -8.32
N GLN A 70 8.90 -12.36 -7.05
CA GLN A 70 8.74 -10.96 -6.62
C GLN A 70 10.02 -10.15 -6.53
N ASN A 71 11.16 -10.80 -6.32
CA ASN A 71 12.44 -10.12 -6.17
C ASN A 71 13.28 -10.43 -7.40
N PRO A 72 13.31 -9.58 -8.44
CA PRO A 72 14.11 -9.84 -9.64
C PRO A 72 15.61 -9.85 -9.34
N LEU A 73 16.05 -9.19 -8.26
CA LEU A 73 17.45 -9.09 -7.87
C LEU A 73 17.94 -10.33 -7.11
N HIS A 74 17.04 -11.07 -6.45
CA HIS A 74 17.40 -12.21 -5.59
C HIS A 74 16.47 -13.42 -5.76
N GLY A 75 15.62 -13.46 -6.79
CA GLY A 75 14.53 -14.43 -6.93
C GLY A 75 15.01 -15.88 -6.95
N HIS A 76 16.20 -16.12 -7.50
CA HIS A 76 16.86 -17.43 -7.49
C HIS A 76 17.48 -17.82 -6.14
N ASN A 77 17.73 -16.85 -5.25
CA ASN A 77 18.35 -17.05 -3.94
C ASN A 77 17.33 -17.16 -2.80
N MET A 78 16.05 -16.89 -3.07
CA MET A 78 14.99 -17.09 -2.08
C MET A 78 14.52 -18.55 -2.12
N LYS A 79 14.23 -19.12 -0.95
CA LYS A 79 13.65 -20.46 -0.85
C LYS A 79 12.17 -20.39 -1.20
N ASP A 80 11.73 -21.20 -2.17
CA ASP A 80 10.31 -21.26 -2.56
C ASP A 80 9.45 -21.70 -1.36
N PRO A 81 8.47 -20.90 -0.93
CA PRO A 81 7.58 -21.27 0.16
C PRO A 81 6.64 -22.43 -0.20
N GLY A 82 6.50 -22.78 -1.49
CA GLY A 82 5.59 -23.83 -2.00
C GLY A 82 4.12 -23.41 -2.02
N GLU A 83 3.75 -22.37 -1.27
CA GLU A 83 2.43 -21.75 -1.22
C GLU A 83 2.59 -20.24 -0.97
N PRO A 84 1.63 -19.39 -1.39
CA PRO A 84 1.72 -17.96 -1.11
C PRO A 84 1.59 -17.69 0.39
N ARG A 85 2.47 -16.84 0.93
CA ARG A 85 2.50 -16.47 2.36
C ARG A 85 2.51 -14.96 2.51
N TRP A 86 1.79 -14.44 3.50
CA TRP A 86 1.88 -13.02 3.82
C TRP A 86 1.67 -12.80 5.32
N ASN A 87 2.79 -12.73 6.04
CA ASN A 87 2.81 -12.62 7.49
C ASN A 87 2.70 -11.15 7.88
N LEU A 88 1.47 -10.70 8.11
CA LEU A 88 1.15 -9.36 8.58
C LEU A 88 0.79 -9.39 10.06
N THR A 89 1.22 -8.37 10.80
CA THR A 89 0.62 -8.07 12.11
C THR A 89 -0.83 -7.57 11.91
N SER A 90 -1.67 -7.66 12.95
CA SER A 90 -3.06 -7.16 12.86
C SER A 90 -3.14 -5.68 12.47
N LYS A 91 -2.17 -4.86 12.93
CA LYS A 91 -2.09 -3.44 12.55
C LYS A 91 -1.78 -3.27 11.06
N GLN A 92 -0.84 -4.05 10.54
CA GLN A 92 -0.45 -4.00 9.12
C GLN A 92 -1.58 -4.49 8.23
N GLN A 93 -2.21 -5.62 8.59
CA GLN A 93 -3.35 -6.16 7.85
C GLN A 93 -4.48 -5.12 7.77
N LYS A 94 -4.89 -4.55 8.91
CA LYS A 94 -5.89 -3.48 8.93
C LYS A 94 -5.49 -2.27 8.09
N THR A 95 -4.21 -1.90 8.12
CA THR A 95 -3.70 -0.78 7.31
C THR A 95 -3.84 -1.04 5.81
N VAL A 96 -3.57 -2.27 5.37
CA VAL A 96 -3.71 -2.67 3.96
C VAL A 96 -5.19 -2.77 3.56
N GLU A 97 -6.03 -3.40 4.39
CA GLU A 97 -7.46 -3.55 4.14
C GLU A 97 -8.18 -2.22 3.99
N GLU A 98 -7.76 -1.20 4.73
CA GLU A 98 -8.36 0.14 4.71
C GLU A 98 -7.76 1.08 3.66
N ALA A 99 -6.67 0.66 2.99
CA ALA A 99 -5.94 1.53 2.08
C ALA A 99 -6.68 1.70 0.75
N GLU A 100 -6.90 2.97 0.36
CA GLU A 100 -7.36 3.30 -0.99
C GLU A 100 -6.21 3.55 -1.96
N VAL A 101 -5.05 3.93 -1.44
CA VAL A 101 -3.84 4.23 -2.19
C VAL A 101 -2.72 3.37 -1.65
N VAL A 102 -1.97 2.74 -2.53
CA VAL A 102 -0.83 1.92 -2.17
C VAL A 102 0.37 2.22 -3.06
N MET A 103 1.55 2.14 -2.48
CA MET A 103 2.80 2.19 -3.22
C MET A 103 3.41 0.80 -3.25
N MET A 104 3.60 0.23 -4.44
CA MET A 104 4.01 -1.17 -4.59
C MET A 104 4.91 -1.39 -5.80
N ASP A 105 5.90 -2.24 -5.65
CA ASP A 105 6.72 -2.68 -6.78
C ASP A 105 5.90 -3.54 -7.74
N SER A 106 6.10 -3.38 -9.04
CA SER A 106 5.31 -4.11 -10.05
C SER A 106 5.49 -5.63 -9.98
N ASN A 107 6.67 -6.14 -9.64
CA ASN A 107 6.92 -7.57 -9.47
C ASN A 107 6.19 -8.20 -8.28
N SER A 108 5.77 -7.38 -7.31
CA SER A 108 4.91 -7.83 -6.22
C SER A 108 3.45 -7.50 -6.50
N GLY A 109 3.16 -6.28 -6.92
CA GLY A 109 1.82 -5.74 -7.16
C GLY A 109 1.10 -6.43 -8.31
N GLY A 110 1.74 -6.57 -9.47
CA GLY A 110 1.12 -7.17 -10.65
C GLY A 110 0.46 -8.52 -10.36
N PRO A 111 1.21 -9.51 -9.83
CA PRO A 111 0.63 -10.81 -9.51
C PRO A 111 -0.52 -10.76 -8.48
N VAL A 112 -0.38 -9.98 -7.40
CA VAL A 112 -1.39 -9.94 -6.34
C VAL A 112 -2.67 -9.22 -6.76
N PHE A 113 -2.58 -8.24 -7.67
CA PHE A 113 -3.76 -7.54 -8.22
C PHE A 113 -4.43 -8.33 -9.34
N LEU A 114 -3.65 -8.97 -10.23
CA LEU A 114 -4.20 -9.68 -11.40
C LEU A 114 -4.78 -11.05 -11.04
N ALA A 115 -4.15 -11.77 -10.12
CA ALA A 115 -4.56 -13.12 -9.73
C ALA A 115 -4.41 -13.35 -8.22
N PRO A 116 -5.17 -12.63 -7.37
CA PRO A 116 -5.08 -12.74 -5.91
C PRO A 116 -5.34 -14.16 -5.39
N LYS A 117 -6.17 -14.94 -6.09
CA LYS A 117 -6.47 -16.33 -5.70
C LYS A 117 -5.26 -17.27 -5.77
N GLU A 118 -4.33 -16.97 -6.68
CA GLU A 118 -3.12 -17.76 -6.91
C GLU A 118 -1.93 -17.20 -6.13
N ASN A 119 -1.93 -15.88 -5.89
CA ASN A 119 -0.79 -15.14 -5.39
C ASN A 119 -0.92 -14.71 -3.92
N LEU A 120 -2.07 -14.88 -3.28
CA LEU A 120 -2.26 -14.55 -1.87
C LEU A 120 -2.77 -15.74 -1.05
N PRO A 121 -2.43 -15.79 0.26
CA PRO A 121 -3.07 -16.70 1.21
C PRO A 121 -4.60 -16.60 1.13
N LYS A 122 -5.32 -17.72 1.30
CA LYS A 122 -6.78 -17.79 1.16
C LYS A 122 -7.52 -16.73 1.99
N ASP A 123 -7.06 -16.48 3.21
CA ASP A 123 -7.63 -15.50 4.14
C ASP A 123 -7.34 -14.05 3.75
N LYS A 124 -6.42 -13.80 2.81
CA LYS A 124 -5.97 -12.45 2.40
C LYS A 124 -6.29 -12.11 0.95
N GLN A 125 -7.02 -12.97 0.23
CA GLN A 125 -7.37 -12.72 -1.18
C GLN A 125 -8.22 -11.46 -1.40
N HIS A 126 -8.86 -10.93 -0.34
CA HIS A 126 -9.65 -9.71 -0.36
C HIS A 126 -8.91 -8.49 0.19
N ILE A 127 -7.69 -8.64 0.71
CA ILE A 127 -7.01 -7.62 1.52
C ILE A 127 -6.74 -6.30 0.76
N LEU A 128 -6.71 -6.35 -0.58
CA LEU A 128 -6.50 -5.18 -1.45
C LEU A 128 -7.80 -4.68 -2.10
N SER A 129 -8.98 -5.14 -1.67
CA SER A 129 -10.26 -4.84 -2.33
C SER A 129 -10.63 -3.36 -2.32
N ASN A 130 -10.13 -2.60 -1.35
CA ASN A 130 -10.39 -1.16 -1.22
C ASN A 130 -9.38 -0.29 -2.00
N VAL A 131 -8.33 -0.89 -2.55
CA VAL A 131 -7.31 -0.15 -3.30
C VAL A 131 -7.91 0.36 -4.61
N LYS A 132 -7.82 1.68 -4.80
CA LYS A 132 -8.26 2.41 -6.00
C LYS A 132 -7.08 2.90 -6.83
N TRP A 133 -5.93 3.11 -6.21
CA TRP A 133 -4.72 3.60 -6.89
C TRP A 133 -3.46 2.86 -6.44
N VAL A 134 -2.65 2.47 -7.42
CA VAL A 134 -1.33 1.87 -7.20
C VAL A 134 -0.26 2.79 -7.77
N GLN A 135 0.58 3.34 -6.89
CA GLN A 135 1.78 4.06 -7.28
C GLN A 135 2.94 3.07 -7.42
N ALA A 136 3.39 2.83 -8.64
CA ALA A 136 4.56 1.99 -8.89
C ALA A 136 5.86 2.69 -8.45
N THR A 137 6.81 1.93 -7.93
CA THR A 137 8.15 2.38 -7.53
C THR A 137 9.17 2.41 -8.69
N TYR A 138 8.68 2.38 -9.93
CA TYR A 138 9.45 2.36 -11.20
C TYR A 138 10.35 1.12 -11.43
N VAL A 139 10.31 0.10 -10.57
CA VAL A 139 11.06 -1.16 -10.75
C VAL A 139 10.14 -2.32 -11.10
N GLY A 140 10.53 -3.13 -12.10
CA GLY A 140 9.90 -4.40 -12.49
C GLY A 140 8.93 -4.36 -13.67
N VAL A 141 8.97 -3.31 -14.50
CA VAL A 141 8.07 -3.17 -15.67
C VAL A 141 8.23 -4.30 -16.68
N GLU A 142 9.34 -5.02 -16.65
CA GLU A 142 9.67 -6.19 -17.47
C GLU A 142 8.64 -7.32 -17.30
N THR A 143 8.04 -7.45 -16.11
CA THR A 143 6.99 -8.45 -15.86
C THR A 143 5.73 -8.17 -16.69
N TYR A 144 5.38 -6.90 -16.92
CA TYR A 144 4.27 -6.56 -17.81
C TYR A 144 4.56 -6.89 -19.27
N LEU A 145 5.81 -6.72 -19.71
CA LEU A 145 6.22 -7.10 -21.07
C LEU A 145 6.06 -8.60 -21.32
N ASN A 146 6.26 -9.44 -20.30
CA ASN A 146 6.03 -10.89 -20.40
C ASN A 146 4.55 -11.29 -20.49
N LEU A 147 3.63 -10.40 -20.13
CA LEU A 147 2.19 -10.59 -20.26
C LEU A 147 1.64 -10.11 -21.61
N LEU A 148 2.44 -9.37 -22.39
CA LEU A 148 2.06 -8.98 -23.74
C LEU A 148 2.07 -10.21 -24.65
N PRO A 149 1.14 -10.29 -25.63
CA PRO A 149 1.17 -11.33 -26.64
C PRO A 149 2.54 -11.35 -27.32
N LYS A 150 3.23 -12.49 -27.26
CA LYS A 150 4.47 -12.68 -28.01
C LYS A 150 4.08 -12.77 -29.49
N GLU A 151 4.74 -11.99 -30.34
CA GLU A 151 4.50 -12.04 -31.78
C GLU A 151 4.52 -13.51 -32.26
N GLY A 152 3.43 -13.95 -32.90
CA GLY A 152 3.28 -15.30 -33.43
C GLY A 152 2.32 -16.24 -32.69
N SER A 153 1.69 -15.84 -31.59
CA SER A 153 0.61 -16.63 -30.95
C SER A 153 -0.78 -16.18 -31.42
N ARG A 154 -1.22 -16.68 -32.56
CA ARG A 154 -2.63 -16.75 -32.98
C ARG A 154 -2.94 -18.19 -33.40
#